data_AF-A0A226WWV3-F1
#
_entry.id   AF-A0A226WWV3-F1
#
_cell.length_a   1.000
_cell.length_b   1.000
_cell.length_c   1.000
_cell.angle_alpha   90.00
_cell.angle_beta   90.00
_cell.angle_gamma   90.00
#
_symmetry.space_group_name_H-M   'P 1'
#
loop_
_entity.id
_entity.type
_entity.pdbx_description
1 polymer ?
#
loop_
_entity_poly.entity_id
_entity_poly.type
_entity_poly.pdbx_seq_one_letter_code
_entity_poly.pdbx_strand_id
1 'polypeptide(L)'
;MTPRHSANNPSAKRVDWRGWIGTSGALGLATGIGALAALWRPLPLLGAPPGELSEHAVFLAESAVHLLAPSLFRSAWATYASFLSQLAFEDKAALIARAGVACIAAVAPAAFLARSLLKARTGLFFERGPQRHEGREATRALRRRFAKQSRLRPDHDIAPSAPFPGDMWTRHVLVLGGTGGGKTTFIKPLLHAIANANERALVFDPKGEFTEELGRAAIIAPWDSRSLAWDIAADLTNTQHMRGFAAAIVAESSDPMWSNAARQLLCGLLIYLRQTKGSDWGWRDLAALVALSQPELLAIMRDHHPEAVRVVERASVTTQGVLINLASFCSPILDLAEAWGETPRERRIGFRRWTKGKSSRRQIVLQGHGAYEELTQRYVSAIVGLISATVNSVEMTDDTKRKLWIVADELPQMGKVPIRQLFAVGRSRGVRCVIACQDFAQLEEIHGEPMVRALASMCGTLVIGQISPGDTADRLCKTIGSREHERMNVSSSMSASGESSGISFSRETVPLYSPSELVSRLGPTPDGKGAKLLVFTGGDAHELFFPFLDVEKVRAAHVPAPWTLGLRKSGLAHPVDFDAAFAAIKDPSVAANSGKDIADSPTGTPCSEDEGGYVHEMQRLAGDGG
;
A
#
# COMPACT_ATOMS: atom_id res chain seq x y z
N MET A 1 2.45 -21.87 53.15
CA MET A 1 1.97 -21.27 51.89
C MET A 1 1.48 -19.87 52.19
N THR A 2 2.35 -18.87 52.05
CA THR A 2 1.97 -17.45 52.09
C THR A 2 1.28 -17.09 50.77
N PRO A 3 0.13 -16.40 50.80
CA PRO A 3 -0.53 -15.98 49.57
C PRO A 3 0.36 -14.92 48.91
N ARG A 4 0.89 -15.25 47.72
CA ARG A 4 1.51 -14.27 46.83
C ARG A 4 0.45 -13.23 46.49
N HIS A 5 0.50 -12.07 47.14
CA HIS A 5 -0.13 -10.87 46.61
C HIS A 5 0.51 -10.61 45.25
N SER A 6 -0.21 -10.96 44.18
CA SER A 6 0.18 -10.64 42.82
C SER A 6 0.37 -9.13 42.73
N ALA A 7 1.60 -8.69 42.51
CA ALA A 7 1.87 -7.33 42.10
C ALA A 7 0.95 -7.00 40.92
N ASN A 8 0.04 -6.05 41.13
CA ASN A 8 -1.04 -5.75 40.19
C ASN A 8 -0.45 -5.22 38.88
N ASN A 9 -0.75 -5.87 37.75
CA ASN A 9 -0.31 -5.44 36.44
C ASN A 9 -1.08 -4.17 36.01
N PRO A 10 -0.42 -3.01 35.82
CA PRO A 10 -1.05 -1.72 35.50
C PRO A 10 -1.67 -1.64 34.09
N SER A 11 -1.29 -2.57 33.21
CA SER A 11 -1.71 -2.61 31.80
C SER A 11 -3.12 -3.19 31.60
N ALA A 12 -3.69 -3.86 32.60
CA ALA A 12 -5.03 -4.43 32.52
C ALA A 12 -6.10 -3.34 32.68
N LYS A 13 -7.02 -3.23 31.73
CA LYS A 13 -8.19 -2.34 31.84
C LYS A 13 -9.05 -2.82 33.01
N ARG A 14 -9.29 -1.97 34.01
CA ARG A 14 -10.11 -2.32 35.19
C ARG A 14 -11.32 -1.42 35.30
N VAL A 15 -12.37 -2.00 35.84
CA VAL A 15 -13.64 -1.35 36.13
C VAL A 15 -13.67 -0.96 37.60
N ASP A 16 -13.99 0.31 37.90
CA ASP A 16 -14.14 0.77 39.28
C ASP A 16 -15.53 0.43 39.81
N TRP A 17 -15.76 -0.86 40.04
CA TRP A 17 -17.04 -1.36 40.54
C TRP A 17 -17.30 -0.89 41.98
N ARG A 18 -16.26 -0.70 42.80
CA ARG A 18 -16.39 -0.22 44.19
C ARG A 18 -16.78 1.25 44.23
N GLY A 19 -16.10 2.09 43.45
CA GLY A 19 -16.47 3.50 43.29
C GLY A 19 -17.87 3.64 42.70
N TRP A 20 -18.23 2.84 41.70
CA TRP A 20 -19.59 2.83 41.16
C TRP A 20 -20.65 2.47 42.22
N ILE A 21 -20.46 1.41 43.01
CA ILE A 21 -21.40 1.06 44.09
C ILE A 21 -21.49 2.18 45.13
N GLY A 22 -20.35 2.69 45.60
CA GLY A 22 -20.31 3.72 46.64
C GLY A 22 -20.95 5.04 46.21
N THR A 23 -20.54 5.58 45.06
CA THR A 23 -21.07 6.85 44.54
C THR A 23 -22.54 6.72 44.11
N SER A 24 -22.91 5.60 43.47
CA SER A 24 -24.30 5.37 43.06
C SER A 24 -25.22 5.17 44.27
N GLY A 25 -24.76 4.47 45.32
CA GLY A 25 -25.52 4.29 46.55
C GLY A 25 -25.76 5.62 47.27
N ALA A 26 -24.73 6.45 47.43
CA ALA A 26 -24.85 7.75 48.09
C ALA A 26 -25.76 8.72 47.34
N LEU A 27 -25.56 8.88 46.02
CA LEU A 27 -26.40 9.74 45.20
C LEU A 27 -27.83 9.19 45.05
N GLY A 28 -27.97 7.87 44.97
CA GLY A 28 -29.26 7.18 44.91
C GLY A 28 -30.09 7.40 46.17
N LEU A 29 -29.46 7.29 47.35
CA LEU A 29 -30.11 7.57 48.62
C LEU A 29 -30.56 9.05 48.70
N ALA A 30 -29.70 9.99 48.33
CA ALA A 30 -30.04 11.42 48.34
C ALA A 30 -31.18 11.76 47.36
N THR A 31 -31.14 11.23 46.14
CA THR A 31 -32.18 11.45 45.13
C THR A 31 -33.49 10.76 45.48
N GLY A 32 -33.45 9.55 46.04
CA GLY A 32 -34.64 8.85 46.53
C GLY A 32 -35.33 9.59 47.66
N ILE A 33 -34.58 10.05 48.67
CA ILE A 33 -35.13 10.84 49.79
C ILE A 33 -35.71 12.16 49.27
N GLY A 34 -34.98 12.87 48.41
CA GLY A 34 -35.46 14.13 47.82
C GLY A 34 -36.73 13.96 46.98
N ALA A 35 -36.80 12.88 46.18
CA ALA A 35 -38.00 12.55 45.41
C ALA A 35 -39.19 12.21 46.32
N LEU A 36 -38.96 11.39 47.36
CA LEU A 36 -40.02 11.03 48.30
C LEU A 36 -40.56 12.25 49.04
N ALA A 37 -39.68 13.14 49.51
CA ALA A 37 -40.07 14.40 50.16
C ALA A 37 -40.87 15.32 49.22
N ALA A 38 -40.45 15.45 47.96
CA ALA A 38 -41.17 16.25 46.96
C ALA A 38 -42.56 15.67 46.58
N LEU A 39 -42.72 14.35 46.72
CA LEU A 39 -43.97 13.63 46.50
C LEU A 39 -44.89 13.60 47.73
N TRP A 40 -44.38 13.99 48.91
CA TRP A 40 -45.11 14.02 50.18
C TRP A 40 -45.95 15.29 50.34
N ARG A 41 -46.79 15.55 49.35
CA ARG A 41 -47.73 16.68 49.30
C ARG A 41 -49.01 16.27 48.55
N PRO A 42 -50.09 17.05 48.64
CA PRO A 42 -51.29 16.79 47.85
C PRO A 42 -50.98 16.83 46.36
N LEU A 43 -51.33 15.76 45.64
CA LEU A 43 -51.13 15.63 44.20
C LEU A 43 -52.44 15.28 43.49
N PRO A 44 -52.70 15.79 42.27
CA PRO A 44 -53.99 15.64 41.58
C PRO A 44 -54.46 14.18 41.38
N LEU A 45 -53.54 13.22 41.32
CA LEU A 45 -53.84 11.79 41.08
C LEU A 45 -53.64 10.90 42.33
N LEU A 46 -53.00 11.42 43.38
CA LEU A 46 -52.56 10.63 44.53
C LEU A 46 -53.09 11.15 45.87
N GLY A 47 -53.93 12.19 45.86
CA GLY A 47 -54.51 12.80 47.07
C GLY A 47 -53.46 13.37 48.02
N ALA A 48 -53.85 13.63 49.26
CA ALA A 48 -52.94 13.93 50.35
C ALA A 48 -52.18 12.66 50.77
N PRO A 49 -50.90 12.75 51.20
CA PRO A 49 -50.20 11.58 51.70
C PRO A 49 -50.82 11.10 53.03
N PRO A 50 -50.95 9.79 53.26
CA PRO A 50 -51.38 9.27 54.55
C PRO A 50 -50.26 9.46 55.58
N GLY A 51 -50.52 10.18 56.67
CA GLY A 51 -49.56 10.41 57.75
C GLY A 51 -48.41 11.37 57.43
N GLU A 52 -47.63 11.72 58.45
CA GLU A 52 -46.43 12.53 58.27
C GLU A 52 -45.24 11.68 57.80
N LEU A 53 -44.42 12.21 56.87
CA LEU A 53 -43.23 11.50 56.38
C LEU A 53 -42.24 11.17 57.51
N SER A 54 -42.17 12.03 58.53
CA SER A 54 -41.38 11.86 59.76
C SER A 54 -41.78 10.59 60.51
N GLU A 55 -43.07 10.34 60.68
CA GLU A 55 -43.59 9.15 61.37
C GLU A 55 -43.23 7.87 60.61
N HIS A 56 -43.46 7.87 59.29
CA HIS A 56 -43.05 6.78 58.42
C HIS A 56 -41.53 6.51 58.48
N ALA A 57 -40.72 7.57 58.50
CA ALA A 57 -39.27 7.45 58.56
C ALA A 57 -38.79 6.87 59.90
N VAL A 58 -39.41 7.27 61.01
CA VAL A 58 -39.10 6.72 62.35
C VAL A 58 -39.42 5.23 62.40
N PHE A 59 -40.62 4.81 61.96
CA PHE A 59 -40.98 3.39 61.97
C PHE A 59 -40.07 2.53 61.08
N LEU A 60 -39.67 3.05 59.91
CA LEU A 60 -38.74 2.36 59.02
C LEU A 60 -37.32 2.28 59.62
N ALA A 61 -36.86 3.34 60.29
CA ALA A 61 -35.57 3.34 60.96
C ALA A 61 -35.54 2.38 62.15
N GLU A 62 -36.56 2.40 63.00
CA GLU A 62 -36.73 1.47 64.13
C GLU A 62 -36.80 0.02 63.66
N SER A 63 -37.54 -0.25 62.57
CA SER A 63 -37.63 -1.57 61.96
C SER A 63 -36.28 -2.04 61.38
N ALA A 64 -35.50 -1.13 60.77
CA ALA A 64 -34.17 -1.43 60.26
C ALA A 64 -33.18 -1.74 61.40
N VAL A 65 -33.25 -1.00 62.51
CA VAL A 65 -32.45 -1.29 63.71
C VAL A 65 -32.85 -2.63 64.32
N HIS A 66 -34.15 -2.95 64.37
CA HIS A 66 -34.64 -4.24 64.85
C HIS A 66 -34.07 -5.43 64.04
N LEU A 67 -33.95 -5.30 62.71
CA LEU A 67 -33.35 -6.34 61.86
C LEU A 67 -31.87 -6.61 62.19
N LEU A 68 -31.13 -5.60 62.65
CA LEU A 68 -29.72 -5.72 63.05
C LEU A 68 -29.55 -6.12 64.52
N ALA A 69 -30.48 -5.69 65.38
CA ALA A 69 -30.51 -5.95 66.82
C ALA A 69 -31.93 -6.34 67.25
N PRO A 70 -32.31 -7.63 67.18
CA PRO A 70 -33.68 -8.11 67.42
C PRO A 70 -34.24 -7.88 68.83
N SER A 71 -33.40 -7.43 69.76
CA SER A 71 -33.79 -7.03 71.12
C SER A 71 -34.37 -5.61 71.21
N LEU A 72 -34.07 -4.74 70.24
CA LEU A 72 -34.52 -3.35 70.20
C LEU A 72 -35.74 -3.20 69.30
N PHE A 73 -36.68 -2.30 69.65
CA PHE A 73 -37.85 -1.94 68.82
C PHE A 73 -38.73 -3.12 68.35
N ARG A 74 -38.89 -4.16 69.18
CA ARG A 74 -39.61 -5.40 68.85
C ARG A 74 -41.08 -5.18 68.41
N SER A 75 -41.70 -4.08 68.84
CA SER A 75 -43.08 -3.71 68.45
C SER A 75 -43.18 -2.80 67.23
N ALA A 76 -42.09 -2.18 66.75
CA ALA A 76 -42.14 -1.14 65.73
C ALA A 76 -42.74 -1.64 64.40
N TRP A 77 -42.33 -2.83 63.94
CA TRP A 77 -42.89 -3.45 62.73
C TRP A 77 -44.37 -3.80 62.87
N ALA A 78 -44.77 -4.35 64.02
CA ALA A 78 -46.17 -4.72 64.27
C ALA A 78 -47.09 -3.50 64.31
N THR A 79 -46.64 -2.41 64.92
CA THR A 79 -47.36 -1.13 64.94
C THR A 79 -47.50 -0.54 63.54
N TYR A 80 -46.42 -0.52 62.75
CA TYR A 80 -46.46 0.00 61.39
C TYR A 80 -47.30 -0.87 60.45
N ALA A 81 -47.22 -2.20 60.58
CA ALA A 81 -48.06 -3.14 59.83
C ALA A 81 -49.54 -2.98 60.18
N SER A 82 -49.88 -2.73 61.46
CA SER A 82 -51.23 -2.42 61.88
C SER A 82 -51.74 -1.13 61.25
N PHE A 83 -50.94 -0.05 61.28
CA PHE A 83 -51.26 1.22 60.61
C PHE A 83 -51.52 1.00 59.12
N LEU A 84 -50.60 0.32 58.42
CA LEU A 84 -50.77 0.00 57.00
C LEU A 84 -52.02 -0.85 56.75
N SER A 85 -52.35 -1.81 57.62
CA SER A 85 -53.53 -2.66 57.43
C SER A 85 -54.85 -1.88 57.49
N GLN A 86 -54.91 -0.83 58.31
CA GLN A 86 -56.08 0.02 58.53
C GLN A 86 -56.31 1.07 57.43
N LEU A 87 -55.31 1.35 56.58
CA LEU A 87 -55.46 2.27 55.45
C LEU A 87 -56.46 1.74 54.40
N ALA A 88 -57.22 2.67 53.80
CA ALA A 88 -58.05 2.39 52.65
C ALA A 88 -57.21 1.93 51.45
N PHE A 89 -57.83 1.26 50.48
CA PHE A 89 -57.13 0.76 49.30
C PHE A 89 -56.45 1.89 48.50
N GLU A 90 -57.11 3.03 48.37
CA GLU A 90 -56.61 4.20 47.64
C GLU A 90 -55.35 4.78 48.30
N ASP A 91 -55.33 4.90 49.63
CA ASP A 91 -54.18 5.41 50.38
C ASP A 91 -52.98 4.45 50.33
N LYS A 92 -53.24 3.13 50.37
CA LYS A 92 -52.21 2.10 50.17
C LYS A 92 -51.60 2.19 48.77
N ALA A 93 -52.43 2.30 47.74
CA ALA A 93 -51.98 2.44 46.36
C ALA A 93 -51.17 3.73 46.18
N ALA A 94 -51.61 4.83 46.79
CA ALA A 94 -50.94 6.12 46.70
C ALA A 94 -49.60 6.15 47.47
N LEU A 95 -49.50 5.43 48.59
CA LEU A 95 -48.24 5.22 49.32
C LEU A 95 -47.25 4.39 48.51
N ILE A 96 -47.70 3.26 47.93
CA ILE A 96 -46.89 2.39 47.07
C ILE A 96 -46.41 3.16 45.83
N ALA A 97 -47.26 3.97 45.20
CA ALA A 97 -46.88 4.78 44.04
C ALA A 97 -45.79 5.80 44.37
N ARG A 98 -45.91 6.53 45.50
CA ARG A 98 -44.89 7.48 45.96
C ARG A 98 -43.56 6.78 46.26
N ALA A 99 -43.59 5.66 46.96
CA ALA A 99 -42.41 4.85 47.24
C ALA A 99 -41.80 4.29 45.95
N GLY A 100 -42.62 3.81 45.01
CA GLY A 100 -42.18 3.30 43.71
C GLY A 100 -41.45 4.36 42.88
N VAL A 101 -42.00 5.57 42.79
CA VAL A 101 -41.34 6.69 42.07
C VAL A 101 -40.04 7.09 42.77
N ALA A 102 -40.00 7.14 44.10
CA ALA A 102 -38.77 7.41 44.86
C ALA A 102 -37.70 6.32 44.66
N CYS A 103 -38.09 5.04 44.60
CA CYS A 103 -37.18 3.94 44.29
C CYS A 103 -36.63 4.04 42.85
N ILE A 104 -37.47 4.39 41.87
CA ILE A 104 -37.03 4.62 40.49
C ILE A 104 -36.03 5.78 40.44
N ALA A 105 -36.31 6.88 41.15
CA ALA A 105 -35.41 8.03 41.25
C ALA A 105 -34.06 7.65 41.91
N ALA A 106 -34.08 6.79 42.94
CA ALA A 106 -32.89 6.32 43.62
C ALA A 106 -31.97 5.45 42.74
N VAL A 107 -32.52 4.75 41.74
CA VAL A 107 -31.74 3.93 40.80
C VAL A 107 -31.16 4.75 39.64
N ALA A 108 -31.73 5.92 39.34
CA ALA A 108 -31.31 6.73 38.19
C ALA A 108 -29.82 7.14 38.20
N PRO A 109 -29.21 7.55 39.33
CA PRO A 109 -27.77 7.83 39.40
C PRO A 109 -26.90 6.62 39.05
N ALA A 110 -27.30 5.41 39.45
CA ALA A 110 -26.56 4.19 39.15
C ALA A 110 -26.49 3.92 37.63
N ALA A 111 -27.61 4.11 36.93
CA ALA A 111 -27.69 3.98 35.47
C ALA A 111 -26.89 5.08 34.75
N PHE A 112 -26.92 6.31 35.25
CA PHE A 112 -26.17 7.43 34.69
C PHE A 112 -24.65 7.24 34.85
N LEU A 113 -24.20 6.83 36.04
CA LEU A 113 -22.80 6.61 36.37
C LEU A 113 -22.23 5.30 35.82
N ALA A 114 -23.07 4.34 35.45
CA ALA A 114 -22.63 3.08 34.85
C ALA A 114 -21.73 3.32 33.63
N ARG A 115 -22.07 4.27 32.76
CA ARG A 115 -21.27 4.55 31.55
C ARG A 115 -19.91 5.19 31.84
N SER A 116 -19.78 5.96 32.91
CA SER A 116 -18.56 6.71 33.23
C SER A 116 -17.60 5.92 34.13
N LEU A 117 -18.13 5.18 35.10
CA LEU A 117 -17.37 4.43 36.12
C LEU A 117 -17.23 2.94 35.80
N LEU A 118 -18.18 2.33 35.07
CA LEU A 118 -18.04 0.92 34.65
C LEU A 118 -17.22 0.72 33.37
N LYS A 119 -16.77 1.81 32.72
CA LYS A 119 -15.88 1.73 31.56
C LYS A 119 -14.48 1.38 32.01
N ALA A 120 -13.95 0.25 31.53
CA ALA A 120 -12.63 -0.21 31.94
C ALA A 120 -11.53 0.80 31.54
N ARG A 121 -10.78 1.32 32.53
CA ARG A 121 -9.67 2.27 32.35
C ARG A 121 -8.34 1.63 32.75
N THR A 122 -7.25 2.06 32.13
CA THR A 122 -5.88 1.74 32.58
C THR A 122 -5.48 2.70 33.71
N GLY A 123 -4.66 2.24 34.66
CA GLY A 123 -4.08 3.10 35.71
C GLY A 123 -2.92 3.98 35.22
N LEU A 124 -2.89 4.24 33.92
CA LEU A 124 -1.88 5.03 33.22
C LEU A 124 -2.58 6.29 32.71
N PHE A 125 -2.14 7.44 33.20
CA PHE A 125 -2.61 8.73 32.71
C PHE A 125 -1.75 9.12 31.51
N PHE A 126 -2.38 9.27 30.35
CA PHE A 126 -1.70 9.71 29.14
C PHE A 126 -1.27 11.17 29.30
N GLU A 127 0.03 11.42 29.20
CA GLU A 127 0.57 12.79 29.29
C GLU A 127 0.78 13.35 27.88
N ARG A 128 1.65 12.72 27.07
CA ARG A 128 2.03 13.19 25.73
C ARG A 128 2.46 12.03 24.82
N GLY A 129 2.47 12.28 23.51
CA GLY A 129 2.96 11.36 22.49
C GLY A 129 1.85 10.81 21.56
N PRO A 130 2.19 9.86 20.67
CA PRO A 130 1.25 9.28 19.74
C PRO A 130 0.19 8.43 20.47
N GLN A 131 -1.05 8.48 20.00
CA GLN A 131 -2.11 7.62 20.50
C GLN A 131 -2.35 6.43 19.59
N ARG A 132 -2.89 5.36 20.19
CA ARG A 132 -3.28 4.13 19.50
C ARG A 132 -4.79 4.00 19.55
N HIS A 133 -5.40 3.89 18.38
CA HIS A 133 -6.84 3.68 18.22
C HIS A 133 -7.10 2.34 17.53
N GLU A 134 -8.14 1.63 17.97
CA GLU A 134 -8.49 0.30 17.46
C GLU A 134 -9.93 0.24 16.94
N GLY A 135 -10.15 -0.54 15.88
CA GLY A 135 -11.48 -0.86 15.36
C GLY A 135 -12.30 0.38 15.02
N ARG A 136 -13.55 0.46 15.50
CA ARG A 136 -14.44 1.59 15.22
C ARG A 136 -13.91 2.92 15.75
N GLU A 137 -13.10 2.91 16.80
CA GLU A 137 -12.49 4.12 17.34
C GLU A 137 -11.43 4.68 16.38
N ALA A 138 -10.65 3.80 15.76
CA ALA A 138 -9.64 4.18 14.76
C ALA A 138 -10.26 4.94 13.58
N THR A 139 -11.33 4.40 12.99
CA THR A 139 -12.06 5.07 11.91
C THR A 139 -12.65 6.41 12.36
N ARG A 140 -13.21 6.49 13.58
CA ARG A 140 -13.76 7.75 14.13
C ARG A 140 -12.67 8.78 14.42
N ALA A 141 -11.49 8.36 14.86
CA ALA A 141 -10.35 9.24 15.10
C ALA A 141 -9.88 9.86 13.78
N LEU A 142 -9.67 9.05 12.74
CA LEU A 142 -9.31 9.53 11.39
C LEU A 142 -10.36 10.47 10.81
N ARG A 143 -11.65 10.11 10.88
CA ARG A 143 -12.75 10.98 10.43
C ARG A 143 -12.73 12.34 11.10
N ARG A 144 -12.60 12.37 12.44
CA ARG A 144 -12.56 13.62 13.20
C ARG A 144 -11.34 14.46 12.84
N ARG A 145 -10.18 13.81 12.76
CA ARG A 145 -8.90 14.45 12.45
C ARG A 145 -8.91 15.09 11.06
N PHE A 146 -9.39 14.38 10.06
CA PHE A 146 -9.34 14.80 8.67
C PHE A 146 -10.66 15.39 8.14
N ALA A 147 -11.67 15.62 8.99
CA ALA A 147 -12.99 16.14 8.56
C ALA A 147 -12.88 17.43 7.75
N LYS A 148 -12.15 18.44 8.26
CA LYS A 148 -12.00 19.73 7.59
C LYS A 148 -11.24 19.59 6.26
N GLN A 149 -10.12 18.86 6.27
CA GLN A 149 -9.28 18.69 5.08
C GLN A 149 -9.98 17.86 4.00
N SER A 150 -10.72 16.82 4.38
CA SER A 150 -11.46 15.96 3.43
C SER A 150 -12.62 16.70 2.78
N ARG A 151 -13.19 17.71 3.45
CA ARG A 151 -14.17 18.63 2.84
C ARG A 151 -13.53 19.60 1.84
N LEU A 152 -12.31 20.07 2.13
CA LEU A 152 -11.59 21.02 1.26
C LEU A 152 -10.96 20.36 0.03
N ARG A 153 -10.39 19.17 0.20
CA ARG A 153 -9.72 18.39 -0.85
C ARG A 153 -10.14 16.92 -0.75
N PRO A 154 -11.38 16.58 -1.16
CA PRO A 154 -11.87 15.19 -1.14
C PRO A 154 -11.06 14.31 -2.11
N ASP A 155 -10.82 13.07 -1.70
CA ASP A 155 -10.12 12.05 -2.47
C ASP A 155 -10.53 10.65 -1.98
N HIS A 156 -9.91 9.58 -2.48
CA HIS A 156 -10.22 8.21 -2.07
C HIS A 156 -10.02 7.99 -0.57
N ASP A 157 -10.86 7.14 0.04
CA ASP A 157 -10.70 6.71 1.42
C ASP A 157 -9.42 5.88 1.59
N ILE A 158 -8.73 6.00 2.74
CA ILE A 158 -7.54 5.19 3.05
C ILE A 158 -7.90 3.77 3.51
N ALA A 159 -9.09 3.61 4.07
CA ALA A 159 -9.66 2.34 4.50
C ALA A 159 -11.19 2.43 4.41
N PRO A 160 -11.95 1.33 4.45
CA PRO A 160 -13.40 1.40 4.42
C PRO A 160 -13.92 2.38 5.47
N SER A 161 -14.73 3.35 5.02
CA SER A 161 -15.32 4.34 5.90
C SER A 161 -14.30 5.31 6.55
N ALA A 162 -13.04 5.38 6.12
CA ALA A 162 -12.01 6.27 6.65
C ALA A 162 -11.59 7.30 5.58
N PRO A 163 -12.21 8.50 5.55
CA PRO A 163 -11.91 9.51 4.55
C PRO A 163 -10.48 10.00 4.68
N PHE A 164 -9.82 10.17 3.54
CA PHE A 164 -8.44 10.59 3.47
C PHE A 164 -8.27 11.71 2.44
N PRO A 165 -7.84 12.91 2.86
CA PRO A 165 -7.83 14.06 1.98
C PRO A 165 -6.71 13.97 0.95
N GLY A 166 -6.88 14.63 -0.20
CA GLY A 166 -5.86 14.69 -1.25
C GLY A 166 -4.54 15.31 -0.77
N ASP A 167 -4.58 16.17 0.26
CA ASP A 167 -3.39 16.70 0.94
C ASP A 167 -2.51 15.62 1.58
N MET A 168 -3.12 14.52 2.02
CA MET A 168 -2.41 13.42 2.65
C MET A 168 -1.96 12.38 1.62
N TRP A 169 -2.76 12.10 0.58
CA TRP A 169 -2.31 11.27 -0.55
C TRP A 169 -1.10 11.87 -1.29
N THR A 170 -1.05 13.20 -1.41
CA THR A 170 0.09 13.91 -2.00
C THR A 170 1.31 14.00 -1.07
N ARG A 171 1.22 13.46 0.16
CA ARG A 171 2.37 13.18 1.03
C ARG A 171 2.83 11.73 0.93
N HIS A 172 2.29 10.98 -0.02
CA HIS A 172 2.66 9.60 -0.34
C HIS A 172 2.36 8.61 0.81
N VAL A 173 2.33 7.33 0.45
CA VAL A 173 2.08 6.21 1.35
C VAL A 173 3.15 5.17 1.12
N LEU A 174 3.82 4.78 2.20
CA LEU A 174 4.71 3.62 2.23
C LEU A 174 3.99 2.48 2.96
N VAL A 175 3.88 1.33 2.28
CA VAL A 175 3.25 0.13 2.78
C VAL A 175 4.33 -0.89 3.10
N LEU A 176 4.37 -1.38 4.34
CA LEU A 176 5.34 -2.36 4.81
C LEU A 176 4.62 -3.60 5.31
N GLY A 177 5.11 -4.77 4.93
CA GLY A 177 4.55 -6.04 5.38
C GLY A 177 5.27 -7.20 4.73
N GLY A 178 5.50 -8.28 5.48
CA GLY A 178 6.11 -9.49 4.93
C GLY A 178 5.27 -10.12 3.81
N THR A 179 5.75 -11.23 3.25
CA THR A 179 4.95 -12.04 2.34
C THR A 179 3.66 -12.50 3.04
N GLY A 180 2.50 -12.26 2.43
CA GLY A 180 1.19 -12.49 3.06
C GLY A 180 0.77 -11.48 4.12
N GLY A 181 1.57 -10.44 4.39
CA GLY A 181 1.31 -9.45 5.45
C GLY A 181 0.16 -8.46 5.21
N GLY A 182 -0.53 -8.55 4.06
CA GLY A 182 -1.70 -7.71 3.73
C GLY A 182 -1.40 -6.47 2.88
N LYS A 183 -0.23 -6.38 2.24
CA LYS A 183 0.13 -5.26 1.33
C LYS A 183 -0.87 -5.11 0.18
N THR A 184 -1.08 -6.19 -0.56
CA THR A 184 -2.06 -6.26 -1.67
C THR A 184 -3.48 -6.01 -1.18
N THR A 185 -3.85 -6.42 0.04
CA THR A 185 -5.15 -6.14 0.66
C THR A 185 -5.42 -4.65 0.85
N PHE A 186 -4.38 -3.85 1.10
CA PHE A 186 -4.48 -2.39 1.13
C PHE A 186 -4.54 -1.77 -0.27
N ILE A 187 -3.64 -2.20 -1.15
CA ILE A 187 -3.45 -1.59 -2.48
C ILE A 187 -4.64 -1.88 -3.41
N LYS A 188 -5.18 -3.10 -3.37
CA LYS A 188 -6.19 -3.58 -4.32
C LYS A 188 -7.49 -2.75 -4.32
N PRO A 189 -8.17 -2.48 -3.18
CA PRO A 189 -9.36 -1.63 -3.19
C PRO A 189 -9.09 -0.20 -3.69
N LEU A 190 -7.92 0.35 -3.34
CA LEU A 190 -7.51 1.68 -3.80
C LEU A 190 -7.32 1.71 -5.32
N LEU A 191 -6.63 0.70 -5.89
CA LEU A 191 -6.44 0.59 -7.34
C LEU A 191 -7.77 0.50 -8.08
N HIS A 192 -8.72 -0.28 -7.58
CA HIS A 192 -10.07 -0.36 -8.15
C HIS A 192 -10.83 0.97 -8.04
N ALA A 193 -10.71 1.71 -6.93
CA ALA A 193 -11.30 3.04 -6.79
C ALA A 193 -10.70 4.05 -7.80
N ILE A 194 -9.38 4.05 -7.96
CA ILE A 194 -8.65 4.84 -8.96
C ILE A 194 -9.09 4.46 -10.37
N ALA A 195 -9.22 3.15 -10.62
CA ALA A 195 -9.62 2.60 -11.90
C ALA A 195 -11.03 3.05 -12.31
N ASN A 196 -11.98 2.93 -11.37
CA ASN A 196 -13.39 3.29 -11.54
C ASN A 196 -13.58 4.81 -11.72
N ALA A 197 -12.80 5.62 -11.02
CA ALA A 197 -12.77 7.08 -11.21
C ALA A 197 -12.06 7.50 -12.53
N ASN A 198 -11.61 6.53 -13.33
CA ASN A 198 -10.82 6.72 -14.54
C ASN A 198 -9.57 7.58 -14.29
N GLU A 199 -9.00 7.57 -13.08
CA GLU A 199 -7.90 8.46 -12.73
C GLU A 199 -6.59 8.04 -13.40
N ARG A 200 -5.62 8.97 -13.51
CA ARG A 200 -4.36 8.67 -14.18
C ARG A 200 -3.45 7.89 -13.24
N ALA A 201 -3.05 6.69 -13.64
CA ALA A 201 -2.31 5.78 -12.79
C ALA A 201 -1.24 5.00 -13.57
N LEU A 202 -0.03 4.98 -13.03
CA LEU A 202 1.01 4.03 -13.37
C LEU A 202 1.05 2.99 -12.26
N VAL A 203 0.77 1.74 -12.59
CA VAL A 203 0.75 0.62 -11.66
C VAL A 203 1.88 -0.32 -12.01
N PHE A 204 2.79 -0.59 -11.08
CA PHE A 204 3.78 -1.64 -11.23
C PHE A 204 3.25 -2.92 -10.61
N ASP A 205 3.10 -3.95 -11.44
CA ASP A 205 2.48 -5.23 -11.12
C ASP A 205 3.43 -6.38 -11.46
N PRO A 206 4.33 -6.76 -10.54
CA PRO A 206 5.32 -7.81 -10.78
C PRO A 206 4.71 -9.21 -10.88
N LYS A 207 3.52 -9.42 -10.31
CA LYS A 207 2.88 -10.75 -10.22
C LYS A 207 1.76 -10.97 -11.25
N GLY A 208 1.33 -9.92 -11.94
CA GLY A 208 0.26 -10.00 -12.94
C GLY A 208 -1.16 -9.99 -12.36
N GLU A 209 -1.33 -9.91 -11.03
CA GLU A 209 -2.65 -9.96 -10.38
C GLU A 209 -3.50 -8.75 -10.77
N PHE A 210 -2.92 -7.54 -10.72
CA PHE A 210 -3.63 -6.34 -11.15
C PHE A 210 -3.81 -6.28 -12.66
N THR A 211 -2.93 -6.94 -13.42
CA THR A 211 -3.09 -7.10 -14.85
C THR A 211 -4.36 -7.89 -15.13
N GLU A 212 -4.63 -9.02 -14.46
CA GLU A 212 -5.86 -9.81 -14.66
C GLU A 212 -7.15 -9.03 -14.36
N GLU A 213 -7.10 -8.13 -13.39
CA GLU A 213 -8.29 -7.44 -12.85
C GLU A 213 -8.58 -6.09 -13.51
N LEU A 214 -7.55 -5.32 -13.87
CA LEU A 214 -7.71 -3.96 -14.39
C LEU A 214 -7.94 -3.94 -15.91
N GLY A 215 -9.07 -4.48 -16.38
CA GLY A 215 -9.35 -4.68 -17.81
C GLY A 215 -9.24 -3.44 -18.71
N ARG A 216 -9.50 -2.24 -18.17
CA ARG A 216 -9.37 -0.95 -18.89
C ARG A 216 -7.93 -0.43 -18.99
N ALA A 217 -7.04 -0.89 -18.11
CA ALA A 217 -5.68 -0.38 -18.06
C ALA A 217 -4.86 -0.93 -19.24
N ALA A 218 -4.10 -0.06 -19.90
CA ALA A 218 -3.15 -0.47 -20.93
C ALA A 218 -1.99 -1.24 -20.29
N ILE A 219 -1.44 -2.22 -21.00
CA ILE A 219 -0.31 -3.03 -20.52
C ILE A 219 0.96 -2.53 -21.20
N ILE A 220 2.05 -2.44 -20.43
CA ILE A 220 3.42 -2.30 -20.93
C ILE A 220 4.19 -3.50 -20.36
N ALA A 221 4.50 -4.44 -21.25
CA ALA A 221 5.10 -5.72 -20.95
C ALA A 221 5.72 -6.27 -22.25
N PRO A 222 7.04 -6.17 -22.46
CA PRO A 222 7.68 -6.62 -23.71
C PRO A 222 7.32 -8.07 -24.11
N TRP A 223 7.14 -8.95 -23.14
CA TRP A 223 6.79 -10.36 -23.30
C TRP A 223 5.29 -10.64 -23.49
N ASP A 224 4.41 -9.63 -23.51
CA ASP A 224 2.96 -9.81 -23.71
C ASP A 224 2.50 -9.23 -25.06
N SER A 225 1.83 -10.05 -25.88
CA SER A 225 1.34 -9.67 -27.22
C SER A 225 0.32 -8.51 -27.21
N ARG A 226 -0.35 -8.28 -26.08
CA ARG A 226 -1.34 -7.21 -25.88
C ARG A 226 -0.69 -5.89 -25.48
N SER A 227 0.61 -5.90 -25.18
CA SER A 227 1.36 -4.72 -24.74
C SER A 227 1.25 -3.56 -25.73
N LEU A 228 1.21 -2.35 -25.20
CA LEU A 228 1.64 -1.17 -25.95
C LEU A 228 3.17 -1.15 -26.02
N ALA A 229 3.71 -0.43 -26.99
CA ALA A 229 5.15 -0.15 -27.05
C ALA A 229 5.46 1.23 -26.47
N TRP A 230 6.62 1.39 -25.83
CA TRP A 230 7.10 2.72 -25.49
C TRP A 230 7.57 3.47 -26.75
N ASP A 231 6.96 4.63 -27.02
CA ASP A 231 7.41 5.60 -28.02
C ASP A 231 8.64 6.36 -27.53
N ILE A 232 9.80 5.70 -27.58
CA ILE A 232 11.07 6.25 -27.11
C ILE A 232 11.47 7.53 -27.87
N ALA A 233 11.22 7.59 -29.18
CA ALA A 233 11.56 8.74 -30.01
C ALA A 233 10.74 9.99 -29.67
N ALA A 234 9.46 9.82 -29.31
CA ALA A 234 8.61 10.94 -28.89
C ALA A 234 8.99 11.50 -27.51
N ASP A 235 9.64 10.70 -26.67
CA ASP A 235 9.98 11.04 -25.29
C ASP A 235 11.40 11.57 -25.12
N LEU A 236 12.38 11.03 -25.85
CA LEU A 236 13.78 11.47 -25.81
C LEU A 236 14.02 12.69 -26.72
N THR A 237 13.47 13.84 -26.30
CA THR A 237 13.45 15.06 -27.11
C THR A 237 14.72 15.92 -27.02
N ASN A 238 15.55 15.71 -25.99
CA ASN A 238 16.78 16.47 -25.76
C ASN A 238 17.87 15.57 -25.15
N THR A 239 19.10 16.08 -25.12
CA THR A 239 20.28 15.35 -24.62
C THR A 239 20.16 14.90 -23.16
N GLN A 240 19.47 15.66 -22.31
CA GLN A 240 19.32 15.28 -20.89
C GLN A 240 18.37 14.09 -20.72
N HIS A 241 17.31 14.01 -21.53
CA HIS A 241 16.47 12.81 -21.56
C HIS A 241 17.28 11.59 -22.03
N MET A 242 18.12 11.76 -23.05
CA MET A 242 18.98 10.69 -23.58
C MET A 242 20.02 10.22 -22.57
N ARG A 243 20.68 11.14 -21.85
CA ARG A 243 21.59 10.81 -20.75
C ARG A 243 20.89 10.07 -19.62
N GLY A 244 19.69 10.52 -19.23
CA GLY A 244 18.87 9.85 -18.22
C GLY A 244 18.46 8.43 -18.64
N PHE A 245 18.06 8.25 -19.90
CA PHE A 245 17.76 6.94 -20.46
C PHE A 245 19.00 6.03 -20.46
N ALA A 246 20.15 6.52 -20.95
CA ALA A 246 21.38 5.77 -20.99
C ALA A 246 21.82 5.31 -19.59
N ALA A 247 21.68 6.17 -18.58
CA ALA A 247 21.97 5.82 -17.18
C ALA A 247 21.01 4.77 -16.59
N ALA A 248 19.77 4.71 -17.06
CA ALA A 248 18.78 3.72 -16.61
C ALA A 248 18.97 2.35 -17.28
N ILE A 249 19.32 2.33 -18.57
CA ILE A 249 19.60 1.10 -19.32
C ILE A 249 20.95 0.50 -18.89
N VAL A 250 22.01 1.32 -18.85
CA VAL A 250 23.36 0.87 -18.52
C VAL A 250 23.59 0.98 -17.01
N ALA A 251 23.54 -0.17 -16.34
CA ALA A 251 23.80 -0.28 -14.90
C ALA A 251 25.19 0.22 -14.50
N GLU A 252 25.38 0.51 -13.22
CA GLU A 252 26.75 0.66 -12.71
C GLU A 252 27.47 -0.68 -12.73
N SER A 253 28.71 -0.65 -13.20
CA SER A 253 29.64 -1.78 -13.19
C SER A 253 30.62 -1.66 -12.03
N SER A 254 31.27 -2.77 -11.67
CA SER A 254 32.32 -2.79 -10.62
C SER A 254 33.43 -1.77 -10.87
N ASP A 255 33.89 -1.67 -12.12
CA ASP A 255 34.70 -0.57 -12.59
C ASP A 255 33.81 0.45 -13.33
N PRO A 256 33.61 1.66 -12.78
CA PRO A 256 32.76 2.69 -13.37
C PRO A 256 33.18 3.14 -14.77
N MET A 257 34.43 2.92 -15.19
CA MET A 257 34.90 3.29 -16.51
C MET A 257 34.07 2.65 -17.62
N TRP A 258 33.72 1.35 -17.48
CA TRP A 258 32.99 0.61 -18.51
C TRP A 258 31.56 1.11 -18.69
N SER A 259 30.82 1.24 -17.58
CA SER A 259 29.45 1.77 -17.61
C SER A 259 29.42 3.24 -18.09
N ASN A 260 30.36 4.08 -17.69
CA ASN A 260 30.42 5.47 -18.15
C ASN A 260 30.73 5.59 -19.64
N ALA A 261 31.69 4.80 -20.14
CA ALA A 261 32.01 4.72 -21.56
C ALA A 261 30.81 4.26 -22.40
N ALA A 262 30.14 3.19 -21.98
CA ALA A 262 28.94 2.68 -22.67
C ALA A 262 27.79 3.69 -22.66
N ARG A 263 27.55 4.40 -21.54
CA ARG A 263 26.54 5.47 -21.45
C ARG A 263 26.83 6.62 -22.42
N GLN A 264 28.09 7.02 -22.56
CA GLN A 264 28.48 8.08 -23.50
C GLN A 264 28.23 7.65 -24.95
N LEU A 265 28.64 6.44 -25.33
CA LEU A 265 28.40 5.92 -26.67
C LEU A 265 26.90 5.81 -26.97
N LEU A 266 26.12 5.21 -26.05
CA LEU A 266 24.67 5.09 -26.19
C LEU A 266 23.99 6.47 -26.32
N CYS A 267 24.42 7.46 -25.54
CA CYS A 267 23.92 8.83 -25.67
C CYS A 267 24.24 9.42 -27.05
N GLY A 268 25.44 9.20 -27.58
CA GLY A 268 25.82 9.64 -28.93
C GLY A 268 24.95 9.00 -30.02
N LEU A 269 24.66 7.70 -29.90
CA LEU A 269 23.76 7.00 -30.83
C LEU A 269 22.33 7.58 -30.83
N LEU A 270 21.81 7.92 -29.66
CA LEU A 270 20.49 8.55 -29.52
C LEU A 270 20.45 9.96 -30.12
N ILE A 271 21.53 10.75 -29.94
CA ILE A 271 21.67 12.08 -30.54
C ILE A 271 21.70 11.95 -32.07
N TYR A 272 22.48 11.00 -32.59
CA TYR A 272 22.55 10.71 -34.01
C TYR A 272 21.17 10.38 -34.60
N LEU A 273 20.41 9.45 -33.99
CA LEU A 273 19.05 9.13 -34.43
C LEU A 273 18.13 10.35 -34.40
N ARG A 274 18.22 11.16 -33.35
CA ARG A 274 17.41 12.36 -33.22
C ARG A 274 17.72 13.41 -34.29
N GLN A 275 18.98 13.58 -34.65
CA GLN A 275 19.40 14.59 -35.64
C GLN A 275 19.15 14.12 -37.07
N THR A 276 19.32 12.84 -37.36
CA THR A 276 19.17 12.29 -38.72
C THR A 276 17.75 11.89 -39.06
N LYS A 277 17.00 11.34 -38.09
CA LYS A 277 15.63 10.83 -38.29
C LYS A 277 14.55 11.62 -37.53
N GLY A 278 14.92 12.64 -36.74
CA GLY A 278 13.97 13.43 -35.99
C GLY A 278 13.20 12.59 -34.95
N SER A 279 11.90 12.38 -35.19
CA SER A 279 11.06 11.50 -34.36
C SER A 279 10.68 10.20 -35.08
N ASP A 280 11.21 9.96 -36.27
CA ASP A 280 10.92 8.78 -37.09
C ASP A 280 11.98 7.69 -36.91
N TRP A 281 12.11 7.23 -35.67
CA TRP A 281 12.98 6.11 -35.31
C TRP A 281 12.35 5.34 -34.15
N GLY A 282 12.83 4.13 -33.90
CA GLY A 282 12.38 3.30 -32.78
C GLY A 282 13.44 2.35 -32.26
N TRP A 283 12.99 1.33 -31.54
CA TRP A 283 13.87 0.33 -30.92
C TRP A 283 14.74 -0.42 -31.92
N ARG A 284 14.21 -0.75 -33.10
CA ARG A 284 14.97 -1.43 -34.16
C ARG A 284 16.12 -0.60 -34.71
N ASP A 285 15.89 0.70 -34.92
CA ASP A 285 16.95 1.62 -35.33
C ASP A 285 18.05 1.73 -34.28
N LEU A 286 17.67 1.85 -33.00
CA LEU A 286 18.63 1.93 -31.90
C LEU A 286 19.43 0.64 -31.74
N ALA A 287 18.78 -0.52 -31.83
CA ALA A 287 19.44 -1.82 -31.78
C ALA A 287 20.46 -2.00 -32.92
N ALA A 288 20.12 -1.58 -34.14
CA ALA A 288 21.05 -1.63 -35.27
C ALA A 288 22.31 -0.79 -35.03
N LEU A 289 22.18 0.37 -34.37
CA LEU A 289 23.33 1.23 -34.07
C LEU A 289 24.24 0.69 -32.96
N VAL A 290 23.65 0.01 -31.96
CA VAL A 290 24.43 -0.61 -30.86
C VAL A 290 25.36 -1.70 -31.40
N ALA A 291 24.98 -2.36 -32.51
CA ALA A 291 25.74 -3.43 -33.14
C ALA A 291 26.83 -2.95 -34.12
N LEU A 292 27.01 -1.63 -34.30
CA LEU A 292 27.99 -1.08 -35.23
C LEU A 292 29.44 -1.36 -34.82
N SER A 293 30.31 -1.41 -35.82
CA SER A 293 31.74 -1.58 -35.63
C SER A 293 32.41 -0.31 -35.07
N GLN A 294 33.63 -0.45 -34.54
CA GLN A 294 34.38 0.67 -33.99
C GLN A 294 34.56 1.86 -34.97
N PRO A 295 34.93 1.66 -36.25
CA PRO A 295 35.09 2.78 -37.19
C PRO A 295 33.79 3.54 -37.44
N GLU A 296 32.68 2.83 -37.54
CA GLU A 296 31.34 3.41 -37.74
C GLU A 296 30.90 4.21 -36.51
N LEU A 297 31.07 3.64 -35.32
CA LEU A 297 30.80 4.34 -34.06
C LEU A 297 31.67 5.61 -33.93
N LEU A 298 32.96 5.52 -34.27
CA LEU A 298 33.86 6.67 -34.24
C LEU A 298 33.41 7.79 -35.19
N ALA A 299 32.95 7.45 -36.40
CA ALA A 299 32.40 8.42 -37.34
C ALA A 299 31.17 9.14 -36.74
N ILE A 300 30.23 8.38 -36.17
CA ILE A 300 29.04 8.94 -35.51
C ILE A 300 29.44 9.86 -34.34
N MET A 301 30.37 9.42 -33.47
CA MET A 301 30.78 10.23 -32.32
C MET A 301 31.47 11.53 -32.73
N ARG A 302 32.30 11.53 -33.80
CA ARG A 302 32.96 12.75 -34.29
C ARG A 302 31.97 13.82 -34.72
N ASP A 303 30.91 13.42 -35.41
CA ASP A 303 29.96 14.36 -36.01
C ASP A 303 28.86 14.78 -35.03
N HIS A 304 28.45 13.88 -34.12
CA HIS A 304 27.23 14.06 -33.32
C HIS A 304 27.46 14.10 -31.80
N HIS A 305 28.55 13.52 -31.29
CA HIS A 305 28.84 13.52 -29.85
C HIS A 305 30.34 13.53 -29.54
N PRO A 306 31.05 14.66 -29.78
CA PRO A 306 32.52 14.74 -29.68
C PRO A 306 33.10 14.33 -28.31
N GLU A 307 32.32 14.50 -27.23
CA GLU A 307 32.69 14.09 -25.87
C GLU A 307 33.02 12.59 -25.77
N ALA A 308 32.36 11.75 -26.58
CA ALA A 308 32.53 10.30 -26.58
C ALA A 308 33.62 9.80 -27.54
N VAL A 309 34.22 10.67 -28.36
CA VAL A 309 35.24 10.27 -29.35
C VAL A 309 36.41 9.56 -28.68
N ARG A 310 36.87 10.06 -27.53
CA ARG A 310 37.98 9.47 -26.76
C ARG A 310 37.75 8.01 -26.35
N VAL A 311 36.50 7.60 -26.22
CA VAL A 311 36.13 6.22 -25.86
C VAL A 311 36.48 5.24 -26.98
N VAL A 312 36.36 5.68 -28.23
CA VAL A 312 36.50 4.85 -29.44
C VAL A 312 37.52 5.41 -30.43
N GLU A 313 38.42 6.32 -30.03
CA GLU A 313 39.33 7.01 -30.97
C GLU A 313 40.35 6.06 -31.62
N ARG A 314 40.86 5.09 -30.85
CA ARG A 314 41.89 4.13 -31.29
C ARG A 314 41.38 2.71 -31.13
N ALA A 315 41.56 1.88 -32.16
CA ALA A 315 41.38 0.45 -32.00
C ALA A 315 42.43 -0.10 -31.02
N SER A 316 41.98 -0.51 -29.83
CA SER A 316 42.82 -0.96 -28.72
C SER A 316 42.09 -2.04 -27.93
N VAL A 317 42.82 -2.78 -27.08
CA VAL A 317 42.22 -3.76 -26.15
C VAL A 317 41.18 -3.10 -25.25
N THR A 318 41.45 -1.88 -24.78
CA THR A 318 40.50 -1.10 -23.98
C THR A 318 39.23 -0.78 -24.75
N THR A 319 39.35 -0.34 -26.01
CA THR A 319 38.19 -0.04 -26.85
C THR A 319 37.38 -1.30 -27.17
N GLN A 320 38.04 -2.43 -27.45
CA GLN A 320 37.36 -3.72 -27.57
C GLN A 320 36.60 -4.07 -26.29
N GLY A 321 37.21 -3.88 -25.12
CA GLY A 321 36.56 -4.05 -23.82
C GLY A 321 35.34 -3.16 -23.65
N VAL A 322 35.41 -1.89 -24.05
CA VAL A 322 34.23 -0.99 -24.05
C VAL A 322 33.13 -1.51 -24.96
N LEU A 323 33.44 -1.99 -26.17
CA LEU A 323 32.43 -2.46 -27.12
C LEU A 323 31.75 -3.76 -26.65
N ILE A 324 32.52 -4.68 -26.06
CA ILE A 324 31.97 -5.89 -25.43
C ILE A 324 30.99 -5.51 -24.32
N ASN A 325 31.40 -4.56 -23.45
CA ASN A 325 30.53 -4.08 -22.38
C ASN A 325 29.32 -3.29 -22.91
N LEU A 326 29.48 -2.49 -23.96
CA LEU A 326 28.37 -1.78 -24.59
C LEU A 326 27.31 -2.76 -25.10
N ALA A 327 27.74 -3.80 -25.83
CA ALA A 327 26.83 -4.85 -26.32
C ALA A 327 26.15 -5.58 -25.16
N SER A 328 26.90 -5.95 -24.12
CA SER A 328 26.36 -6.63 -22.94
C SER A 328 25.32 -5.77 -22.20
N PHE A 329 25.66 -4.52 -21.88
CA PHE A 329 24.77 -3.61 -21.15
C PHE A 329 23.56 -3.16 -21.98
N CYS A 330 23.68 -3.14 -23.30
CA CYS A 330 22.59 -2.78 -24.20
C CYS A 330 21.78 -3.99 -24.69
N SER A 331 22.03 -5.20 -24.19
CA SER A 331 21.18 -6.36 -24.51
C SER A 331 19.68 -6.12 -24.27
N PRO A 332 19.23 -5.34 -23.24
CA PRO A 332 17.81 -5.00 -23.11
C PRO A 332 17.26 -4.19 -24.28
N ILE A 333 18.09 -3.40 -24.99
CA ILE A 333 17.68 -2.66 -26.19
C ILE A 333 17.38 -3.64 -27.33
N LEU A 334 18.16 -4.70 -27.46
CA LEU A 334 17.95 -5.74 -28.48
C LEU A 334 16.63 -6.48 -28.22
N ASP A 335 16.37 -6.86 -26.96
CA ASP A 335 15.11 -7.51 -26.57
C ASP A 335 13.90 -6.60 -26.82
N LEU A 336 14.01 -5.30 -26.50
CA LEU A 336 12.97 -4.32 -26.76
C LEU A 336 12.78 -4.06 -28.26
N ALA A 337 13.82 -4.21 -29.08
CA ALA A 337 13.71 -4.13 -30.53
C ALA A 337 12.95 -5.32 -31.12
N GLU A 338 13.19 -6.53 -30.63
CA GLU A 338 12.40 -7.72 -31.00
C GLU A 338 10.94 -7.59 -30.52
N ALA A 339 10.74 -7.11 -29.29
CA ALA A 339 9.41 -6.99 -28.70
C ALA A 339 8.56 -5.86 -29.31
N TRP A 340 9.15 -4.69 -29.53
CA TRP A 340 8.43 -3.45 -29.84
C TRP A 340 8.82 -2.78 -31.15
N GLY A 341 9.84 -3.27 -31.85
CA GLY A 341 10.37 -2.64 -33.07
C GLY A 341 9.35 -2.53 -34.21
N GLU A 342 8.44 -3.49 -34.33
CA GLU A 342 7.40 -3.53 -35.38
C GLU A 342 6.05 -2.97 -34.92
N THR A 343 5.93 -2.53 -33.66
CA THR A 343 4.65 -2.07 -33.13
C THR A 343 4.17 -0.81 -33.88
N PRO A 344 2.96 -0.81 -34.45
CA PRO A 344 2.40 0.36 -35.16
C PRO A 344 2.29 1.59 -34.25
N ARG A 345 2.37 2.80 -34.82
CA ARG A 345 2.42 4.07 -34.07
C ARG A 345 1.22 4.27 -33.13
N GLU A 346 0.03 3.83 -33.54
CA GLU A 346 -1.22 3.88 -32.77
C GLU A 346 -1.22 2.99 -31.52
N ARG A 347 -0.34 1.99 -31.46
CA ARG A 347 -0.10 1.14 -30.29
C ARG A 347 1.13 1.57 -29.49
N ARG A 348 1.70 2.74 -29.77
CA ARG A 348 2.81 3.30 -28.99
C ARG A 348 2.30 4.33 -27.98
N ILE A 349 3.05 4.52 -26.89
CA ILE A 349 2.75 5.51 -25.86
C ILE A 349 3.99 6.29 -25.46
N GLY A 350 3.86 7.62 -25.38
CA GLY A 350 4.88 8.51 -24.82
C GLY A 350 4.54 8.92 -23.39
N PHE A 351 5.42 8.62 -22.45
CA PHE A 351 5.25 8.86 -21.02
C PHE A 351 5.38 10.33 -20.63
N ARG A 352 6.11 11.16 -21.39
CA ARG A 352 6.12 12.62 -21.16
C ARG A 352 4.74 13.21 -21.42
N ARG A 353 4.12 12.85 -22.55
CA ARG A 353 2.76 13.29 -22.92
C ARG A 353 1.72 12.73 -21.95
N TRP A 354 1.86 11.46 -21.57
CA TRP A 354 1.00 10.82 -20.56
C TRP A 354 1.06 11.54 -19.21
N THR A 355 2.27 11.85 -18.71
CA THR A 355 2.49 12.58 -17.45
C THR A 355 1.82 13.94 -17.47
N LYS A 356 1.90 14.66 -18.60
CA LYS A 356 1.24 15.96 -18.82
C LYS A 356 -0.27 15.85 -19.09
N GLY A 357 -0.83 14.64 -19.20
CA GLY A 357 -2.26 14.41 -19.41
C GLY A 357 -2.76 14.55 -20.83
N LYS A 358 -1.86 14.44 -21.80
CA LYS A 358 -2.14 14.57 -23.24
C LYS A 358 -2.18 13.20 -23.93
N SER A 359 -2.61 12.16 -23.20
CA SER A 359 -2.79 10.79 -23.67
C SER A 359 -4.21 10.32 -23.38
N SER A 360 -4.81 9.57 -24.31
CA SER A 360 -6.10 8.90 -24.12
C SER A 360 -6.02 7.73 -23.15
N ARG A 361 -4.85 7.08 -23.05
CA ARG A 361 -4.59 5.98 -22.10
C ARG A 361 -4.29 6.58 -20.73
N ARG A 362 -5.24 6.56 -19.80
CA ARG A 362 -5.06 7.13 -18.45
C ARG A 362 -4.41 6.15 -17.48
N GLN A 363 -4.71 4.87 -17.60
CA GLN A 363 -4.23 3.81 -16.71
C GLN A 363 -3.25 2.92 -17.47
N ILE A 364 -2.08 2.73 -16.89
CA ILE A 364 -0.99 1.91 -17.44
C ILE A 364 -0.53 0.96 -16.35
N VAL A 365 -0.48 -0.33 -16.67
CA VAL A 365 0.17 -1.36 -15.88
C VAL A 365 1.54 -1.66 -16.50
N LEU A 366 2.60 -1.42 -15.74
CA LEU A 366 3.93 -1.93 -16.00
C LEU A 366 3.99 -3.33 -15.39
N GLN A 367 3.81 -4.35 -16.23
CA GLN A 367 3.87 -5.72 -15.76
C GLN A 367 5.34 -6.11 -15.56
N GLY A 368 5.64 -6.84 -14.49
CA GLY A 368 6.91 -7.53 -14.30
C GLY A 368 6.81 -9.01 -14.68
N HIS A 369 7.95 -9.66 -14.90
CA HIS A 369 8.00 -11.09 -15.18
C HIS A 369 9.30 -11.67 -14.65
N GLY A 370 9.21 -12.74 -13.85
CA GLY A 370 10.37 -13.31 -13.16
C GLY A 370 11.48 -13.81 -14.09
N ALA A 371 11.14 -14.28 -15.29
CA ALA A 371 12.14 -14.69 -16.29
C ALA A 371 12.87 -13.51 -16.98
N TYR A 372 12.37 -12.28 -16.83
CA TYR A 372 12.87 -11.08 -17.52
C TYR A 372 13.12 -9.94 -16.53
N GLU A 373 13.62 -10.27 -15.33
CA GLU A 373 13.77 -9.31 -14.23
C GLU A 373 14.68 -8.13 -14.62
N GLU A 374 15.86 -8.41 -15.18
CA GLU A 374 16.78 -7.34 -15.59
C GLU A 374 16.13 -6.40 -16.61
N LEU A 375 15.53 -6.96 -17.66
CA LEU A 375 14.81 -6.19 -18.68
C LEU A 375 13.74 -5.31 -18.02
N THR A 376 12.93 -5.90 -17.12
CA THR A 376 11.90 -5.19 -16.33
C THR A 376 12.50 -3.97 -15.63
N GLN A 377 13.54 -4.17 -14.83
CA GLN A 377 14.16 -3.11 -14.06
C GLN A 377 14.71 -1.99 -14.95
N ARG A 378 15.32 -2.31 -16.11
CA ARG A 378 15.89 -1.30 -17.02
C ARG A 378 14.81 -0.40 -17.62
N TYR A 379 13.81 -0.99 -18.28
CA TYR A 379 12.80 -0.19 -18.99
C TYR A 379 11.87 0.54 -18.00
N VAL A 380 11.53 -0.08 -16.87
CA VAL A 380 10.73 0.54 -15.80
C VAL A 380 11.49 1.72 -15.19
N SER A 381 12.78 1.55 -14.88
CA SER A 381 13.59 2.67 -14.36
C SER A 381 13.70 3.82 -15.35
N ALA A 382 13.87 3.52 -16.64
CA ALA A 382 13.91 4.55 -17.68
C ALA A 382 12.58 5.32 -17.79
N ILE A 383 11.44 4.62 -17.78
CA ILE A 383 10.11 5.24 -17.82
C ILE A 383 9.86 6.09 -16.57
N VAL A 384 10.08 5.54 -15.38
CA VAL A 384 9.86 6.25 -14.11
C VAL A 384 10.82 7.43 -13.98
N GLY A 385 12.05 7.30 -14.47
CA GLY A 385 13.02 8.39 -14.56
C GLY A 385 12.54 9.54 -15.43
N LEU A 386 11.99 9.25 -16.60
CA LEU A 386 11.41 10.27 -17.47
C LEU A 386 10.17 10.94 -16.85
N ILE A 387 9.29 10.15 -16.22
CA ILE A 387 8.12 10.68 -15.50
C ILE A 387 8.59 11.60 -14.38
N SER A 388 9.57 11.17 -13.58
CA SER A 388 10.14 11.96 -12.50
C SER A 388 10.76 13.26 -13.03
N ALA A 389 11.55 13.21 -14.09
CA ALA A 389 12.10 14.42 -14.73
C ALA A 389 10.99 15.36 -15.24
N THR A 390 9.93 14.81 -15.82
CA THR A 390 8.77 15.60 -16.29
C THR A 390 8.01 16.25 -15.13
N VAL A 391 7.82 15.52 -14.02
CA VAL A 391 7.18 16.02 -12.79
C VAL A 391 8.02 17.13 -12.15
N ASN A 392 9.34 17.00 -12.15
CA ASN A 392 10.26 17.98 -11.59
C ASN A 392 10.52 19.18 -12.52
N SER A 393 10.12 19.09 -13.79
CA SER A 393 10.31 20.17 -14.75
C SER A 393 9.54 21.43 -14.35
N VAL A 394 10.16 22.59 -14.53
CA VAL A 394 9.53 23.90 -14.37
C VAL A 394 8.32 24.10 -15.29
N GLU A 395 8.25 23.34 -16.40
CA GLU A 395 7.13 23.41 -17.36
C GLU A 395 5.82 22.81 -16.82
N MET A 396 5.90 21.95 -15.80
CA MET A 396 4.70 21.37 -15.20
C MET A 396 4.24 22.31 -14.09
N THR A 397 3.04 22.87 -14.21
CA THR A 397 2.51 23.79 -13.21
C THR A 397 1.99 23.05 -11.98
N ASP A 398 2.02 23.72 -10.84
CA ASP A 398 1.35 23.26 -9.63
C ASP A 398 -0.15 23.16 -9.89
N ASP A 399 -0.74 22.05 -9.47
CA ASP A 399 -2.15 21.76 -9.69
C ASP A 399 -2.65 20.80 -8.60
N THR A 400 -3.44 21.36 -7.68
CA THR A 400 -4.01 20.62 -6.56
C THR A 400 -5.14 19.68 -6.98
N LYS A 401 -5.71 19.84 -8.17
CA LYS A 401 -6.74 18.96 -8.73
C LYS A 401 -6.14 17.80 -9.52
N ARG A 402 -4.87 17.90 -9.93
CA ARG A 402 -4.18 16.82 -10.63
C ARG A 402 -4.11 15.56 -9.75
N LYS A 403 -4.48 14.43 -10.35
CA LYS A 403 -4.37 13.09 -9.77
C LYS A 403 -3.53 12.21 -10.65
N LEU A 404 -2.23 12.16 -10.35
CA LEU A 404 -1.27 11.25 -10.96
C LEU A 404 -0.83 10.24 -9.91
N TRP A 405 -1.30 9.00 -10.05
CA TRP A 405 -0.97 7.90 -9.15
C TRP A 405 0.23 7.13 -9.68
N ILE A 406 1.17 6.84 -8.78
CA ILE A 406 2.26 5.89 -9.01
C ILE A 406 2.12 4.84 -7.92
N VAL A 407 1.68 3.65 -8.28
CA VAL A 407 1.39 2.56 -7.35
C VAL A 407 2.33 1.41 -7.66
N ALA A 408 3.03 0.90 -6.66
CA ALA A 408 3.94 -0.23 -6.81
C ALA A 408 3.69 -1.23 -5.68
N ASP A 409 3.32 -2.47 -6.01
CA ASP A 409 3.11 -3.54 -5.02
C ASP A 409 4.43 -4.05 -4.41
N GLU A 410 5.52 -3.94 -5.17
CA GLU A 410 6.86 -4.30 -4.72
C GLU A 410 7.88 -3.35 -5.37
N LEU A 411 8.22 -2.27 -4.67
CA LEU A 411 9.16 -1.25 -5.16
C LEU A 411 10.55 -1.82 -5.50
N PRO A 412 11.16 -2.74 -4.71
CA PRO A 412 12.45 -3.35 -5.05
C PRO A 412 12.50 -3.95 -6.46
N GLN A 413 11.41 -4.58 -6.92
CA GLN A 413 11.37 -5.20 -8.25
C GLN A 413 11.32 -4.19 -9.42
N MET A 414 11.11 -2.90 -9.15
CA MET A 414 11.25 -1.84 -10.16
C MET A 414 12.71 -1.49 -10.46
N GLY A 415 13.67 -1.97 -9.65
CA GLY A 415 15.07 -1.59 -9.71
C GLY A 415 15.32 -0.16 -9.21
N LYS A 416 16.48 0.40 -9.56
CA LYS A 416 16.91 1.72 -9.09
C LYS A 416 16.14 2.85 -9.78
N VAL A 417 15.01 3.24 -9.19
CA VAL A 417 14.14 4.35 -9.65
C VAL A 417 14.33 5.67 -8.86
N PRO A 418 14.15 6.86 -9.48
CA PRO A 418 14.31 8.15 -8.80
C PRO A 418 13.07 8.54 -7.97
N ILE A 419 12.79 7.72 -6.95
CA ILE A 419 11.61 7.86 -6.08
C ILE A 419 11.72 9.07 -5.14
N ARG A 420 12.94 9.44 -4.72
CA ARG A 420 13.17 10.62 -3.86
C ARG A 420 12.67 11.91 -4.51
N GLN A 421 12.94 12.10 -5.80
CA GLN A 421 12.52 13.28 -6.55
C GLN A 421 11.00 13.33 -6.71
N LEU A 422 10.35 12.17 -6.91
CA LEU A 422 8.89 12.07 -6.93
C LEU A 422 8.27 12.45 -5.59
N PHE A 423 8.92 12.10 -4.47
CA PHE A 423 8.44 12.43 -3.13
C PHE A 423 8.65 13.89 -2.75
N ALA A 424 9.80 14.46 -3.11
CA ALA A 424 10.16 15.82 -2.73
C ALA A 424 9.31 16.89 -3.44
N VAL A 425 9.08 16.75 -4.75
CA VAL A 425 8.42 17.78 -5.58
C VAL A 425 7.02 17.36 -6.03
N GLY A 426 6.69 16.07 -5.92
CA GLY A 426 5.41 15.54 -6.41
C GLY A 426 4.18 16.12 -5.73
N ARG A 427 4.30 16.60 -4.48
CA ARG A 427 3.16 17.10 -3.68
C ARG A 427 2.44 18.27 -4.35
N SER A 428 3.14 19.33 -4.75
CA SER A 428 2.53 20.51 -5.39
C SER A 428 2.04 20.19 -6.81
N ARG A 429 2.63 19.17 -7.42
CA ARG A 429 2.31 18.68 -8.77
C ARG A 429 1.15 17.69 -8.81
N GLY A 430 0.59 17.31 -7.66
CA GLY A 430 -0.55 16.38 -7.56
C GLY A 430 -0.18 14.91 -7.77
N VAL A 431 1.08 14.55 -7.53
CA VAL A 431 1.56 13.16 -7.57
C VAL A 431 1.24 12.47 -6.24
N ARG A 432 0.77 11.24 -6.33
CA ARG A 432 0.46 10.38 -5.19
C ARG A 432 1.20 9.08 -5.39
N CYS A 433 2.15 8.80 -4.51
CA CYS A 433 2.92 7.56 -4.58
C CYS A 433 2.40 6.62 -3.51
N VAL A 434 2.06 5.39 -3.89
CA VAL A 434 1.71 4.31 -2.98
C VAL A 434 2.66 3.17 -3.29
N ILE A 435 3.70 3.07 -2.47
CA ILE A 435 4.80 2.12 -2.69
C ILE A 435 4.78 1.09 -1.58
N ALA A 436 4.91 -0.18 -1.95
CA ALA A 436 5.02 -1.28 -1.01
C ALA A 436 6.42 -1.88 -1.06
N CYS A 437 6.94 -2.30 0.10
CA CYS A 437 8.09 -3.20 0.18
C CYS A 437 7.94 -4.15 1.36
N GLN A 438 8.66 -5.28 1.31
CA GLN A 438 8.55 -6.30 2.36
C GLN A 438 9.30 -5.91 3.63
N ASP A 439 10.51 -5.41 3.43
CA ASP A 439 11.42 -4.96 4.48
C ASP A 439 12.23 -3.76 3.97
N PHE A 440 12.98 -3.13 4.89
CA PHE A 440 13.89 -2.05 4.50
C PHE A 440 15.17 -2.55 3.86
N ALA A 441 15.65 -3.76 4.20
CA ALA A 441 16.95 -4.27 3.77
C ALA A 441 17.05 -4.40 2.24
N GLN A 442 16.02 -4.96 1.59
CA GLN A 442 15.94 -5.04 0.12
C GLN A 442 15.96 -3.66 -0.55
N LEU A 443 15.30 -2.69 0.07
CA LEU A 443 15.28 -1.33 -0.45
C LEU A 443 16.65 -0.65 -0.27
N GLU A 444 17.35 -0.94 0.83
CA GLU A 444 18.68 -0.40 1.13
C GLU A 444 19.75 -0.95 0.19
N GLU A 445 19.62 -2.22 -0.23
CA GLU A 445 20.51 -2.81 -1.23
C GLU A 445 20.43 -2.07 -2.58
N ILE A 446 19.23 -1.70 -3.01
CA ILE A 446 19.00 -1.08 -4.32
C ILE A 446 19.28 0.43 -4.30
N HIS A 447 18.88 1.10 -3.21
CA HIS A 447 18.84 2.55 -3.14
C HIS A 447 19.84 3.17 -2.16
N GLY A 448 20.45 2.37 -1.30
CA GLY A 448 21.31 2.80 -0.21
C GLY A 448 20.54 3.21 1.05
N GLU A 449 21.09 2.87 2.21
CA GLU A 449 20.55 3.21 3.53
C GLU A 449 20.18 4.69 3.70
N PRO A 450 21.03 5.68 3.34
CA PRO A 450 20.68 7.09 3.51
C PRO A 450 19.42 7.49 2.74
N MET A 451 19.21 6.87 1.58
CA MET A 451 18.06 7.15 0.71
C MET A 451 16.79 6.56 1.30
N VAL A 452 16.83 5.31 1.76
CA VAL A 452 15.68 4.63 2.41
C VAL A 452 15.25 5.35 3.68
N ARG A 453 16.21 5.78 4.50
CA ARG A 453 15.92 6.60 5.70
C ARG A 453 15.22 7.91 5.34
N ALA A 454 15.67 8.57 4.26
CA ALA A 454 15.02 9.77 3.76
C ALA A 454 13.60 9.48 3.23
N LEU A 455 13.39 8.37 2.53
CA LEU A 455 12.07 7.98 2.05
C LEU A 455 11.08 7.77 3.19
N ALA A 456 11.45 6.98 4.20
CA ALA A 456 10.60 6.73 5.36
C ALA A 456 10.20 8.03 6.08
N SER A 457 11.10 9.02 6.13
CA SER A 457 10.85 10.34 6.72
C SER A 457 9.96 11.26 5.86
N MET A 458 10.08 11.19 4.53
CA MET A 458 9.26 11.99 3.61
C MET A 458 7.83 11.47 3.46
N CYS A 459 7.60 10.17 3.76
CA CYS A 459 6.26 9.58 3.75
C CYS A 459 5.38 10.22 4.82
N GLY A 460 4.28 10.86 4.43
CA GLY A 460 3.30 11.38 5.37
C GLY A 460 2.44 10.31 6.04
N THR A 461 2.45 9.09 5.49
CA THR A 461 1.65 7.96 5.97
C THR A 461 2.42 6.66 5.83
N LEU A 462 2.44 5.89 6.92
CA LEU A 462 2.95 4.52 6.94
C LEU A 462 1.78 3.56 7.12
N VAL A 463 1.67 2.57 6.25
CA VAL A 463 0.73 1.46 6.37
C VAL A 463 1.54 0.22 6.69
N ILE A 464 1.26 -0.42 7.81
CA ILE A 464 2.04 -1.52 8.33
C ILE A 464 1.12 -2.74 8.44
N GLY A 465 1.43 -3.77 7.67
CA GLY A 465 0.85 -5.09 7.79
C GLY A 465 1.62 -5.97 8.74
N GLN A 466 1.40 -7.29 8.66
CA GLN A 466 2.18 -8.23 9.45
C GLN A 466 3.64 -8.22 8.99
N ILE A 467 4.57 -8.07 9.92
CA ILE A 467 6.01 -8.05 9.68
C ILE A 467 6.67 -9.14 10.51
N SER A 468 7.71 -9.78 9.96
CA SER A 468 8.52 -10.76 10.69
C SER A 468 9.36 -10.10 11.78
N PRO A 469 9.67 -10.79 12.88
CA PRO A 469 10.62 -10.28 13.87
C PRO A 469 11.97 -9.92 13.22
N GLY A 470 12.55 -8.77 13.58
CA GLY A 470 13.86 -8.34 13.10
C GLY A 470 14.05 -6.82 13.06
N ASP A 471 15.15 -6.38 12.45
CA ASP A 471 15.57 -4.96 12.43
C ASP A 471 14.50 -4.03 11.83
N THR A 472 13.76 -4.49 10.81
CA THR A 472 12.65 -3.70 10.23
C THR A 472 11.57 -3.40 11.28
N ALA A 473 11.19 -4.37 12.11
CA ALA A 473 10.19 -4.17 13.15
C ALA A 473 10.69 -3.19 14.23
N ASP A 474 11.95 -3.31 14.64
CA ASP A 474 12.59 -2.41 15.61
C ASP A 474 12.66 -0.96 15.09
N ARG A 475 13.06 -0.79 13.82
CA ARG A 475 13.07 0.52 13.16
C ARG A 475 11.67 1.13 13.09
N LEU A 476 10.65 0.33 12.76
CA LEU A 476 9.27 0.82 12.72
C LEU A 476 8.76 1.26 14.09
N CYS A 477 9.04 0.49 15.14
CA CYS A 477 8.70 0.89 16.50
C CYS A 477 9.36 2.24 16.87
N LYS A 478 10.62 2.46 16.47
CA LYS A 478 11.31 3.74 16.66
C LYS A 478 10.67 4.88 15.84
N THR A 479 10.28 4.61 14.58
CA THR A 479 9.65 5.61 13.70
C THR A 479 8.24 6.01 14.18
N ILE A 480 7.44 5.05 14.64
CA ILE A 480 6.11 5.31 15.21
C ILE A 480 6.24 6.10 16.54
N GLY A 481 7.29 5.80 17.30
CA GLY A 481 7.66 6.53 18.51
C GLY A 481 7.08 5.94 19.80
N SER A 482 7.30 6.69 20.88
CA SER A 482 6.94 6.31 22.25
C SER A 482 5.98 7.33 22.85
N ARG A 483 5.20 6.88 23.82
CA ARG A 483 4.24 7.69 24.58
C ARG A 483 4.63 7.72 26.05
N GLU A 484 4.38 8.86 26.69
CA GLU A 484 4.65 9.06 28.10
C GLU A 484 3.37 8.83 28.91
N HIS A 485 3.48 7.97 29.90
CA HIS A 485 2.43 7.71 30.87
C HIS A 485 2.88 8.10 32.25
N GLU A 486 1.97 8.70 33.01
CA GLU A 486 2.10 8.82 34.44
C GLU A 486 1.44 7.61 35.09
N ARG A 487 2.25 6.82 35.81
CA ARG A 487 1.82 5.64 36.55
C ARG A 487 1.65 6.01 38.01
N MET A 488 0.45 5.82 38.52
CA MET A 488 0.19 5.93 39.95
C MET A 488 0.63 4.62 40.64
N ASN A 489 1.65 4.71 41.46
CA ASN A 489 2.11 3.63 42.33
C ASN A 489 1.47 3.80 43.69
N VAL A 490 0.63 2.83 44.08
CA VAL A 490 0.07 2.76 45.42
C VAL A 490 0.90 1.77 46.21
N SER A 491 1.65 2.25 47.20
CA SER A 491 2.34 1.40 48.16
C SER A 491 1.48 1.29 49.42
N SER A 492 1.04 0.08 49.74
CA SER A 492 0.37 -0.23 51.00
C SER A 492 1.35 -0.93 51.93
N SER A 493 1.67 -0.32 53.06
CA SER A 493 2.45 -0.95 54.12
C SER A 493 1.54 -1.23 55.32
N MET A 494 1.53 -2.49 55.77
CA MET A 494 0.79 -2.92 56.95
C MET A 494 1.73 -2.94 58.15
N SER A 495 1.46 -2.13 59.18
CA SER A 495 2.17 -2.20 60.46
C SER A 495 1.19 -2.53 61.60
N ALA A 496 1.73 -2.90 62.77
CA ALA A 496 0.93 -3.22 63.96
C ALA A 496 0.03 -2.06 64.45
N SER A 497 0.24 -0.84 63.94
CA SER A 497 -0.49 0.38 64.32
C SER A 497 -1.52 0.85 63.28
N GLY A 498 -1.72 0.12 62.18
CA GLY A 498 -2.74 0.42 61.16
C GLY A 498 -2.21 0.32 59.72
N GLU A 499 -3.14 0.42 58.75
CA GLU A 499 -2.83 0.42 57.33
C GLU A 499 -2.42 1.82 56.87
N SER A 500 -1.22 1.95 56.29
CA SER A 500 -0.71 3.17 55.68
C SER A 500 -0.59 2.98 54.18
N SER A 501 -1.25 3.84 53.40
CA SER A 501 -1.16 3.86 51.94
C SER A 501 -0.45 5.13 51.47
N GLY A 502 0.66 4.97 50.75
CA GLY A 502 1.33 6.04 50.03
C GLY A 502 0.94 6.02 48.55
N ILE A 503 0.67 7.20 47.99
CA ILE A 503 0.46 7.38 46.55
C ILE A 503 1.67 8.13 46.01
N SER A 504 2.39 7.51 45.06
CA SER A 504 3.47 8.17 44.31
C SER A 504 3.19 8.10 42.81
N PHE A 505 3.63 9.11 42.07
CA PHE A 505 3.49 9.16 40.62
C PHE A 505 4.87 8.98 39.98
N SER A 506 4.98 8.06 39.03
CA SER A 506 6.20 7.83 38.25
C SER A 506 5.90 7.99 36.77
N ARG A 507 6.70 8.81 36.07
CA ARG A 507 6.65 8.91 34.61
C ARG A 507 7.38 7.76 33.96
N GLU A 508 6.74 7.12 32.98
CA GLU A 508 7.29 6.00 32.22
C GLU A 508 7.09 6.24 30.72
N THR A 509 8.18 6.22 29.96
CA THR A 509 8.15 6.30 28.49
C THR A 509 8.03 4.88 27.93
N VAL A 510 6.92 4.59 27.26
CA VAL A 510 6.63 3.26 26.71
C VAL A 510 6.50 3.36 25.19
N PRO A 511 7.16 2.48 24.40
CA PRO A 511 6.97 2.46 22.96
C PRO A 511 5.49 2.25 22.60
N LEU A 512 5.01 2.88 21.52
CA LEU A 512 3.60 2.75 21.15
C LEU A 512 3.24 1.31 20.76
N TYR A 513 4.18 0.64 20.10
CA TYR A 513 4.15 -0.79 19.77
C TYR A 513 5.48 -1.41 20.14
N SER A 514 5.45 -2.64 20.67
CA SER A 514 6.62 -3.50 20.66
C SER A 514 6.76 -4.24 19.32
N PRO A 515 7.95 -4.71 18.93
CA PRO A 515 8.13 -5.53 17.73
C PRO A 515 7.20 -6.75 17.72
N SER A 516 7.04 -7.41 18.87
CA SER A 516 6.13 -8.55 19.03
C SER A 516 4.66 -8.23 18.76
N GLU A 517 4.23 -6.99 19.02
CA GLU A 517 2.87 -6.55 18.73
C GLU A 517 2.64 -6.34 17.23
N LEU A 518 3.65 -5.86 16.49
CA LEU A 518 3.55 -5.74 15.03
C LEU A 518 3.41 -7.11 14.35
N VAL A 519 4.02 -8.15 14.92
CA VAL A 519 3.92 -9.54 14.41
C VAL A 519 2.57 -10.18 14.75
N SER A 520 2.07 -9.97 15.97
CA SER A 520 0.92 -10.73 16.50
C SER A 520 -0.44 -10.05 16.28
N ARG A 521 -0.48 -8.72 16.17
CA ARG A 521 -1.75 -7.98 16.10
C ARG A 521 -2.23 -7.67 14.69
N LEU A 522 -1.32 -7.64 13.73
CA LEU A 522 -1.52 -7.24 12.34
C LEU A 522 -1.52 -8.46 11.42
N GLY A 523 -2.05 -8.29 10.22
CA GLY A 523 -2.12 -9.34 9.20
C GLY A 523 -3.52 -9.92 8.99
N PRO A 524 -3.61 -11.04 8.27
CA PRO A 524 -4.87 -11.72 7.96
C PRO A 524 -5.67 -12.03 9.23
N THR A 525 -6.99 -11.84 9.18
CA THR A 525 -7.86 -12.15 10.30
C THR A 525 -8.13 -13.66 10.38
N PRO A 526 -8.31 -14.24 11.58
CA PRO A 526 -8.55 -15.69 11.73
C PRO A 526 -9.80 -16.20 11.02
N ASP A 527 -10.79 -15.34 10.79
CA ASP A 527 -12.02 -15.65 10.07
C ASP A 527 -11.87 -15.58 8.53
N GLY A 528 -10.68 -15.24 8.03
CA GLY A 528 -10.38 -15.17 6.60
C GLY A 528 -11.12 -14.07 5.85
N LYS A 529 -11.77 -13.11 6.54
CA LYS A 529 -12.57 -12.06 5.90
C LYS A 529 -11.75 -10.85 5.44
N GLY A 530 -10.52 -10.72 5.89
CA GLY A 530 -9.68 -9.58 5.56
C GLY A 530 -8.35 -9.58 6.30
N ALA A 531 -7.73 -8.41 6.38
CA ALA A 531 -6.51 -8.16 7.14
C ALA A 531 -6.68 -6.94 8.05
N LYS A 532 -6.03 -6.98 9.22
CA LYS A 532 -5.86 -5.81 10.07
C LYS A 532 -4.52 -5.16 9.78
N LEU A 533 -4.54 -3.89 9.41
CA LEU A 533 -3.35 -3.11 9.11
C LEU A 533 -3.30 -1.88 10.03
N LEU A 534 -2.09 -1.48 10.38
CA LEU A 534 -1.81 -0.26 11.12
C LEU A 534 -1.60 0.89 10.13
N VAL A 535 -2.41 1.93 10.22
CA VAL A 535 -2.21 3.19 9.49
C VAL A 535 -1.67 4.24 10.47
N PHE A 536 -0.38 4.53 10.38
CA PHE A 536 0.26 5.60 11.14
C PHE A 536 0.25 6.88 10.30
N THR A 537 -0.51 7.88 10.77
CA THR A 537 -0.69 9.13 10.05
C THR A 537 -1.08 10.26 11.01
N GLY A 538 -0.58 11.46 10.73
CA GLY A 538 -0.79 12.60 11.62
C GLY A 538 -0.18 12.42 13.02
N GLY A 539 0.72 11.47 13.23
CA GLY A 539 1.31 11.21 14.54
C GLY A 539 0.47 10.33 15.46
N ASP A 540 -0.61 9.70 14.97
CA ASP A 540 -1.35 8.68 15.70
C ASP A 540 -1.41 7.36 14.90
N ALA A 541 -1.56 6.27 15.63
CA ALA A 541 -1.67 4.91 15.11
C ALA A 541 -3.12 4.44 15.06
N HIS A 542 -3.54 3.93 13.90
CA HIS A 542 -4.92 3.50 13.66
C HIS A 542 -4.94 2.06 13.15
N GLU A 543 -5.37 1.12 14.00
CA GLU A 543 -5.59 -0.26 13.57
C GLU A 543 -6.94 -0.39 12.86
N LEU A 544 -6.89 -0.60 11.55
CA LEU A 544 -8.05 -0.65 10.67
C LEU A 544 -8.19 -2.04 10.05
N PHE A 545 -9.45 -2.44 9.83
CA PHE A 545 -9.80 -3.67 9.14
C PHE A 545 -10.00 -3.40 7.65
N PHE A 546 -9.35 -4.20 6.82
CA PHE A 546 -9.44 -4.18 5.36
C PHE A 546 -10.02 -5.51 4.89
N PRO A 547 -11.25 -5.53 4.34
CA PRO A 547 -11.84 -6.75 3.84
C PRO A 547 -11.06 -7.26 2.62
N PHE A 548 -10.98 -8.58 2.45
CA PHE A 548 -10.49 -9.13 1.20
C PHE A 548 -11.50 -8.80 0.10
N LEU A 549 -10.99 -8.19 -0.95
CA LEU A 549 -11.77 -7.86 -2.13
C LEU A 549 -11.63 -8.99 -3.14
N ASP A 550 -12.71 -9.75 -3.30
CA ASP A 550 -12.85 -10.67 -4.42
C ASP A 550 -13.23 -9.88 -5.67
N VAL A 551 -12.44 -10.04 -6.72
CA VAL A 551 -12.60 -9.31 -7.97
C VAL A 551 -12.52 -10.32 -9.10
N GLU A 552 -13.48 -10.23 -10.01
CA GLU A 552 -13.47 -11.03 -11.22
C GLU A 552 -12.21 -10.74 -12.06
N LYS A 553 -11.53 -11.81 -12.48
CA LYS A 553 -10.42 -11.73 -13.43
C LYS A 553 -10.99 -11.52 -14.83
N VAL A 554 -10.85 -10.30 -15.35
CA VAL A 554 -11.47 -9.88 -16.62
C VAL A 554 -10.60 -10.17 -17.85
N ARG A 555 -9.34 -10.58 -17.66
CA ARG A 555 -8.44 -11.03 -18.74
C ARG A 555 -7.36 -11.97 -18.19
N ALA A 556 -6.75 -12.77 -19.07
CA ALA A 556 -5.61 -13.61 -18.71
C ALA A 556 -4.42 -12.78 -18.18
N ALA A 557 -3.67 -13.34 -17.23
CA ALA A 557 -2.49 -12.67 -16.65
C ALA A 557 -1.46 -12.31 -17.71
N HIS A 558 -1.19 -13.25 -18.62
CA HIS A 558 -0.17 -13.13 -19.65
C HIS A 558 -0.63 -13.79 -20.95
N VAL A 559 -0.34 -13.15 -22.08
CA VAL A 559 -0.45 -13.76 -23.42
C VAL A 559 0.92 -13.62 -24.10
N PRO A 560 1.69 -14.72 -24.24
CA PRO A 560 3.05 -14.70 -24.77
C PRO A 560 3.20 -13.89 -26.05
N ALA A 561 4.19 -13.00 -26.08
CA ALA A 561 4.58 -12.29 -27.30
C ALA A 561 5.35 -13.23 -28.25
N PRO A 562 5.26 -13.05 -29.58
CA PRO A 562 5.87 -13.97 -30.54
C PRO A 562 7.38 -14.19 -30.36
N TRP A 563 8.14 -13.18 -29.91
CA TRP A 563 9.59 -13.31 -29.69
C TRP A 563 9.95 -14.19 -28.48
N THR A 564 8.99 -14.45 -27.58
CA THR A 564 9.17 -15.32 -26.41
C THR A 564 8.91 -16.80 -26.69
N LEU A 565 8.36 -17.13 -27.86
CA LEU A 565 7.92 -18.48 -28.21
C LEU A 565 9.04 -19.38 -28.79
N GLY A 566 10.30 -18.96 -28.66
CA GLY A 566 11.48 -19.68 -29.15
C GLY A 566 12.15 -19.00 -30.35
N LEU A 567 13.31 -19.53 -30.74
CA LEU A 567 14.10 -18.99 -31.85
C LEU A 567 13.30 -19.14 -33.15
N ARG A 568 12.87 -18.03 -33.74
CA ARG A 568 12.39 -18.03 -35.13
C ARG A 568 13.54 -18.56 -35.99
N LYS A 569 13.32 -19.63 -36.76
CA LYS A 569 14.24 -19.97 -37.86
C LYS A 569 14.29 -18.73 -38.74
N SER A 570 15.41 -18.01 -38.74
CA SER A 570 15.64 -17.01 -39.77
C SER A 570 15.53 -17.74 -41.10
N GLY A 571 14.70 -17.21 -42.00
CA GLY A 571 14.55 -17.74 -43.35
C GLY A 571 15.80 -17.48 -44.19
N LEU A 572 16.95 -18.00 -43.76
CA LEU A 572 18.08 -18.21 -44.65
C LEU A 572 17.77 -19.50 -45.42
N ALA A 573 17.54 -19.33 -46.71
CA ALA A 573 17.46 -20.41 -47.66
C ALA A 573 18.75 -21.25 -47.58
N HIS A 574 18.54 -22.57 -47.61
CA HIS A 574 19.50 -23.67 -47.55
C HIS A 574 20.15 -23.95 -46.18
N PRO A 575 20.04 -25.18 -45.65
CA PRO A 575 20.90 -25.62 -44.56
C PRO A 575 22.35 -25.58 -45.07
N VAL A 576 23.18 -24.76 -44.44
CA VAL A 576 24.63 -24.89 -44.59
C VAL A 576 24.98 -26.26 -44.04
N ASP A 577 25.49 -27.14 -44.89
CA ASP A 577 26.05 -28.42 -44.47
C ASP A 577 27.29 -28.14 -43.62
N PHE A 578 27.10 -28.16 -42.30
CA PHE A 578 28.15 -27.89 -41.33
C PHE A 578 29.27 -28.93 -41.40
N ASP A 579 28.98 -30.16 -41.85
CA ASP A 579 29.98 -31.21 -42.00
C ASP A 579 30.89 -30.94 -43.20
N ALA A 580 30.34 -30.44 -44.31
CA ALA A 580 31.12 -30.02 -45.48
C ALA A 580 32.01 -28.80 -45.18
N ALA A 581 31.49 -27.82 -44.42
CA ALA A 581 32.26 -26.65 -44.01
C ALA A 581 33.40 -27.00 -43.04
N PHE A 582 33.18 -27.95 -42.13
CA PHE A 582 34.22 -28.45 -41.21
C PHE A 582 35.28 -29.30 -41.91
N ALA A 583 34.89 -30.07 -42.94
CA ALA A 583 35.82 -30.87 -43.73
C ALA A 583 36.78 -29.99 -44.55
N ALA A 584 36.27 -28.89 -45.14
CA ALA A 584 37.08 -27.93 -45.89
C ALA A 584 38.14 -27.19 -45.05
N ILE A 585 37.92 -27.08 -43.74
CA ILE A 585 38.87 -26.46 -42.80
C ILE A 585 39.99 -27.45 -42.40
N LYS A 586 39.74 -28.77 -42.46
CA LYS A 586 40.72 -29.80 -42.07
C LYS A 586 41.68 -30.22 -43.18
N ASP A 587 41.32 -30.03 -44.45
CA ASP A 587 42.21 -30.35 -45.57
C ASP A 587 41.98 -29.39 -46.76
N PRO A 588 42.89 -28.41 -47.00
CA PRO A 588 42.74 -27.44 -48.09
C PRO A 588 42.85 -28.04 -49.49
N SER A 589 43.21 -29.33 -49.62
CA SER A 589 43.46 -29.97 -50.92
C SER A 589 42.22 -30.59 -51.58
N VAL A 590 41.08 -30.68 -50.89
CA VAL A 590 39.86 -31.32 -51.40
C VAL A 590 38.98 -30.37 -52.24
N ALA A 591 39.20 -29.06 -52.17
CA ALA A 591 38.41 -28.07 -52.91
C ALA A 591 38.68 -28.02 -54.44
N ALA A 592 39.63 -28.79 -54.96
CA ALA A 592 40.09 -28.68 -56.35
C ALA A 592 39.36 -29.59 -57.36
N ASN A 593 38.38 -30.41 -56.95
CA ASN A 593 37.80 -31.43 -57.85
C ASN A 593 36.27 -31.40 -58.07
N SER A 594 35.56 -30.34 -57.68
CA SER A 594 34.11 -30.22 -57.91
C SER A 594 33.71 -29.19 -58.97
N GLY A 595 34.61 -28.87 -59.92
CA GLY A 595 34.41 -27.82 -60.93
C GLY A 595 34.55 -28.25 -62.39
N LYS A 596 34.38 -29.55 -62.69
CA LYS A 596 34.29 -30.05 -64.07
C LYS A 596 33.07 -30.95 -64.16
N ASP A 597 32.02 -30.41 -64.76
CA ASP A 597 31.03 -31.08 -65.63
C ASP A 597 29.76 -30.21 -65.70
N ILE A 598 29.86 -29.11 -66.46
CA ILE A 598 28.71 -28.43 -67.05
C ILE A 598 28.93 -28.45 -68.55
N ALA A 599 28.51 -29.54 -69.20
CA ALA A 599 28.23 -29.62 -70.62
C ALA A 599 27.54 -30.96 -70.89
N ASP A 600 26.21 -30.98 -70.92
CA ASP A 600 25.44 -31.58 -72.00
C ASP A 600 23.93 -31.49 -71.71
N SER A 601 23.20 -31.02 -72.72
CA SER A 601 21.75 -31.21 -72.85
C SER A 601 21.53 -32.31 -73.90
N PRO A 602 20.42 -33.06 -73.85
CA PRO A 602 19.41 -32.80 -74.90
C PRO A 602 17.93 -33.02 -74.52
N THR A 603 17.10 -32.23 -75.19
CA THR A 603 15.72 -32.42 -75.70
C THR A 603 14.88 -33.66 -75.32
N GLY A 604 13.59 -33.43 -75.01
CA GLY A 604 12.49 -34.39 -75.22
C GLY A 604 11.18 -34.10 -74.46
N THR A 605 10.15 -33.59 -75.15
CA THR A 605 8.71 -33.54 -74.76
C THR A 605 8.01 -34.88 -75.13
N PRO A 606 6.72 -35.23 -74.79
CA PRO A 606 5.64 -34.48 -74.11
C PRO A 606 4.65 -35.26 -73.18
N CYS A 607 3.68 -34.50 -72.62
CA CYS A 607 2.24 -34.82 -72.40
C CYS A 607 1.69 -35.45 -71.08
N SER A 608 0.86 -34.67 -70.35
CA SER A 608 -0.53 -34.93 -69.85
C SER A 608 -0.80 -34.04 -68.62
N GLU A 609 -1.60 -32.97 -68.76
CA GLU A 609 -3.03 -32.87 -68.42
C GLU A 609 -3.35 -33.14 -66.94
N ASP A 610 -3.57 -32.07 -66.16
CA ASP A 610 -4.91 -31.77 -65.59
C ASP A 610 -4.92 -30.40 -64.89
N GLU A 611 -5.72 -29.48 -65.46
CA GLU A 611 -6.16 -28.24 -64.84
C GLU A 611 -7.38 -28.50 -63.93
N GLY A 612 -7.47 -27.78 -62.81
CA GLY A 612 -8.77 -27.47 -62.21
C GLY A 612 -8.80 -27.48 -60.69
N GLY A 613 -9.17 -26.34 -60.08
CA GLY A 613 -9.75 -26.36 -58.73
C GLY A 613 -9.29 -25.31 -57.72
N TYR A 614 -8.90 -24.10 -58.14
CA TYR A 614 -9.06 -22.95 -57.26
C TYR A 614 -10.52 -22.47 -57.35
N VAL A 615 -11.11 -22.09 -56.21
CA VAL A 615 -12.49 -21.62 -55.99
C VAL A 615 -13.48 -22.74 -55.58
N HIS A 616 -13.40 -23.20 -54.33
CA HIS A 616 -14.58 -23.57 -53.53
C HIS A 616 -14.26 -23.80 -52.03
N GLU A 617 -13.82 -22.77 -51.30
CA GLU A 617 -13.82 -22.83 -49.83
C GLU A 617 -14.04 -21.46 -49.17
N MET A 618 -15.00 -20.70 -49.70
CA MET A 618 -15.46 -19.41 -49.15
C MET A 618 -17.00 -19.36 -48.96
N GLN A 619 -17.66 -20.53 -48.88
CA GLN A 619 -19.11 -20.64 -48.68
C GLN A 619 -19.50 -21.81 -47.75
N ARG A 620 -18.80 -21.99 -46.63
CA ARG A 620 -19.15 -23.01 -45.61
C ARG A 620 -19.26 -22.51 -44.16
N LEU A 621 -19.37 -21.20 -43.93
CA LEU A 621 -19.61 -20.63 -42.58
C LEU A 621 -20.69 -19.53 -42.55
N ALA A 622 -21.71 -19.65 -43.41
CA ALA A 622 -22.94 -18.87 -43.27
C ALA A 622 -24.11 -19.72 -43.79
N GLY A 623 -24.76 -20.46 -42.89
CA GLY A 623 -25.96 -21.23 -43.21
C GLY A 623 -26.21 -22.35 -42.21
N ASP A 624 -27.13 -22.06 -41.28
CA ASP A 624 -27.89 -22.95 -40.36
C ASP A 624 -27.51 -22.74 -38.88
N GLY A 625 -28.33 -22.13 -38.02
CA GLY A 625 -29.75 -21.77 -38.09
C GLY A 625 -30.49 -22.42 -36.91
N GLY A 626 -30.96 -21.62 -35.95
CA GLY A 626 -31.72 -22.08 -34.78
C GLY A 626 -31.92 -20.99 -33.75
#